data_AF-A0A9X1NG40-F1
#
_entry.id   AF-A0A9X1NG40-F1
#
_cell.length_a   1.000
_cell.length_b   1.000
_cell.length_c   1.000
_cell.angle_alpha   90.00
_cell.angle_beta   90.00
_cell.angle_gamma   90.00
#
_symmetry.space_group_name_H-M   'P 1'
#
loop_
_entity.id
_entity.type
_entity.pdbx_description
1 polymer ?
#
loop_
_entity_poly.entity_id
_entity_poly.type
_entity_poly.pdbx_seq_one_letter_code
_entity_poly.pdbx_strand_id
1 'polypeptide(L)'
;MTTPGGPTVRRILVGAQLRRLRESRNLTREAAGYRIRASESKISRLELGRVGFKDRDIADLLEYYGVEDAAQREALVALAREANHPGWWHSYDDVLPNWFETFVGLEEAASLIRSYEIQLLPGLLQTEAYARAVVSAGAPNAAVAEVERRVNFRIKRQSILRRESPPALLGGGRRGCAAPADRGRQGDARAGGAPARPDDAAERDAAGDAVPVRRARR
;
A
#
# COMPACT_ATOMS: atom_id res chain seq x y z
N MET A 1 -12.32 0.43 10.23
CA MET A 1 -11.73 0.91 8.97
C MET A 1 -10.26 0.48 8.96
N THR A 2 -9.99 -0.70 8.41
CA THR A 2 -8.64 -1.28 8.42
C THR A 2 -7.83 -0.64 7.29
N THR A 3 -7.12 0.45 7.60
CA THR A 3 -6.24 1.08 6.62
C THR A 3 -5.18 0.06 6.20
N PRO A 4 -5.13 -0.35 4.91
CA PRO A 4 -4.27 -1.43 4.47
C PRO A 4 -2.83 -0.91 4.36
N GLY A 5 -1.96 -1.42 5.23
CA GLY A 5 -0.52 -1.18 5.15
C GLY A 5 0.11 -1.33 6.52
N GLY A 6 1.03 -2.28 6.68
CA GLY A 6 1.80 -2.44 7.92
C GLY A 6 2.59 -1.18 8.30
N PRO A 7 3.23 -1.14 9.48
CA PRO A 7 3.99 0.02 9.96
C PRO A 7 4.96 0.61 8.91
N THR A 8 5.59 -0.24 8.11
CA THR A 8 6.48 0.16 7.01
C THR A 8 5.78 0.97 5.93
N VAL A 9 4.59 0.56 5.48
CA VAL A 9 3.82 1.31 4.47
C VAL A 9 3.34 2.64 5.04
N ARG A 10 2.84 2.66 6.29
CA ARG A 10 2.49 3.92 6.96
C ARG A 10 3.67 4.88 7.01
N ARG A 11 4.88 4.36 7.30
CA ARG A 11 6.11 5.16 7.36
C ARG A 11 6.47 5.77 6.01
N ILE A 12 6.37 5.00 4.94
CA ILE A 12 6.58 5.47 3.57
C ILE A 12 5.54 6.55 3.20
N LEU A 13 4.28 6.35 3.54
CA LEU A 13 3.20 7.30 3.26
C LEU A 13 3.40 8.64 3.99
N VAL A 14 3.74 8.61 5.28
CA VAL A 14 4.04 9.81 6.06
C VAL A 14 5.25 10.53 5.48
N GLY A 15 6.35 9.81 5.21
CA GLY A 15 7.55 10.38 4.61
C GLY A 15 7.28 11.06 3.26
N ALA A 16 6.52 10.39 2.37
CA ALA A 16 6.11 10.94 1.09
C ALA A 16 5.23 12.18 1.25
N GLN A 17 4.32 12.20 2.23
CA GLN A 17 3.48 13.37 2.51
C GLN A 17 4.30 14.56 3.01
N LEU A 18 5.25 14.33 3.93
CA LEU A 18 6.16 15.39 4.41
C LEU A 18 6.98 15.97 3.24
N ARG A 19 7.48 15.11 2.35
CA ARG A 19 8.20 15.54 1.15
C ARG A 19 7.33 16.42 0.26
N ARG A 20 6.10 16.00 -0.02
CA ARG A 20 5.14 16.78 -0.82
C ARG A 20 4.86 18.14 -0.20
N LEU A 21 4.61 18.19 1.10
CA LEU A 21 4.36 19.45 1.82
C LEU A 21 5.58 20.38 1.74
N ARG A 22 6.79 19.86 1.98
CA ARG A 22 8.03 20.64 1.85
C ARG A 22 8.21 21.21 0.44
N GLU A 23 8.07 20.37 -0.58
CA GLU A 23 8.25 20.76 -1.98
C GLU A 23 7.18 21.77 -2.43
N SER A 24 5.93 21.66 -1.95
CA SER A 24 4.87 22.63 -2.24
C SER A 24 5.15 24.05 -1.74
N ARG A 25 6.03 24.18 -0.74
CA ARG A 25 6.48 25.46 -0.17
C ARG A 25 7.87 25.87 -0.69
N ASN A 26 8.44 25.15 -1.65
CA ASN A 26 9.79 25.36 -2.18
C ASN A 26 10.89 25.35 -1.11
N LEU A 27 10.69 24.59 -0.02
CA LEU A 27 11.63 24.52 1.07
C LEU A 27 12.72 23.47 0.80
N THR A 28 13.98 23.79 1.11
CA THR A 28 15.07 22.82 1.01
C THR A 28 15.05 21.84 2.18
N ARG A 29 15.66 20.67 2.00
CA ARG A 29 15.83 19.71 3.11
C ARG A 29 16.70 20.28 4.23
N GLU A 30 17.68 21.11 3.88
CA GLU A 30 18.55 21.78 4.85
C GLU A 30 17.75 22.75 5.74
N ALA A 31 16.89 23.59 5.15
CA ALA A 31 16.04 24.51 5.89
C ALA A 31 15.05 23.77 6.81
N ALA A 32 14.43 22.68 6.31
CA ALA A 32 13.59 21.82 7.12
C ALA A 32 14.36 21.15 8.27
N GLY A 33 15.61 20.75 8.02
CA GLY A 33 16.51 20.17 9.03
C GLY A 33 16.81 21.17 10.13
N TYR A 34 17.14 22.42 9.77
CA TYR A 34 17.40 23.50 10.72
C TYR A 34 16.22 23.71 11.67
N ARG A 35 14.97 23.72 11.16
CA ARG A 35 13.76 23.90 11.98
C ARG A 35 13.60 22.88 13.10
N ILE A 36 14.02 21.64 12.88
CA ILE A 36 13.95 20.56 13.89
C ILE A 36 15.30 20.20 14.51
N ARG A 37 16.33 21.04 14.31
CA ARG A 37 17.71 20.80 14.79
C ARG A 37 18.25 19.45 14.34
N ALA A 38 18.07 19.15 13.06
CA ALA A 38 18.48 17.92 12.38
C ALA A 38 19.35 18.21 11.16
N SER A 39 20.14 17.23 10.74
CA SER A 39 20.86 17.29 9.48
C SER A 39 19.93 17.09 8.28
N GLU A 40 20.34 17.60 7.12
CA GLU A 40 19.67 17.35 5.83
C GLU A 40 19.50 15.83 5.58
N SER A 41 20.51 15.05 5.91
CA SER A 41 20.50 13.59 5.82
C SER A 41 19.43 12.93 6.70
N LYS A 42 19.05 13.53 7.83
CA LYS A 42 17.91 13.05 8.64
C LYS A 42 16.58 13.37 7.97
N ILE A 43 16.40 14.55 7.38
CA ILE A 43 15.19 14.90 6.60
C ILE A 43 15.02 13.95 5.42
N SER A 44 16.08 13.69 4.65
CA SER A 44 16.06 12.73 3.55
C SER A 44 15.58 11.34 4.00
N ARG A 45 16.08 10.83 5.13
CA ARG A 45 15.66 9.53 5.68
C ARG A 45 14.21 9.53 6.19
N LEU A 46 13.74 10.63 6.79
CA LEU A 46 12.34 10.78 7.21
C LEU A 46 11.41 10.75 5.99
N GLU A 47 11.75 11.49 4.93
CA GLU A 47 10.98 11.53 3.68
C GLU A 47 10.94 10.19 2.95
N LEU A 48 12.02 9.42 3.03
CA LEU A 48 12.09 8.06 2.48
C LEU A 48 11.44 7.01 3.39
N GLY A 49 10.93 7.39 4.57
CA GLY A 49 10.35 6.47 5.54
C GLY A 49 11.36 5.47 6.11
N ARG A 50 12.65 5.80 6.15
CA ARG A 50 13.72 4.89 6.62
C ARG A 50 13.99 4.98 8.11
N VAL A 51 13.48 6.02 8.78
CA VAL A 51 13.63 6.23 10.23
C VAL A 51 12.29 6.58 10.85
N GLY A 52 12.14 6.30 12.14
CA GLY A 52 10.96 6.68 12.90
C GLY A 52 10.81 8.19 13.05
N PHE A 53 9.59 8.60 13.37
CA PHE A 53 9.19 9.99 13.52
C PHE A 53 9.13 10.38 15.00
N LYS A 54 9.75 11.49 15.40
CA LYS A 54 9.48 12.03 16.74
C LYS A 54 8.25 12.93 16.65
N ASP A 55 7.31 12.80 17.60
CA ASP A 55 6.10 13.63 17.65
C ASP A 55 6.41 15.13 17.53
N ARG A 56 7.41 15.57 18.29
CA ARG A 56 7.91 16.95 18.22
C ARG A 56 8.39 17.33 16.82
N ASP A 57 9.25 16.49 16.23
CA ASP A 57 9.85 16.78 14.91
C ASP A 57 8.74 16.88 13.84
N ILE A 58 7.73 16.01 13.90
CA ILE A 58 6.58 16.07 12.97
C ILE A 58 5.76 17.34 13.19
N ALA A 59 5.41 17.66 14.43
CA ALA A 59 4.64 18.86 14.73
C ALA A 59 5.36 20.14 14.25
N ASP A 60 6.66 20.25 14.54
CA ASP A 60 7.52 21.36 14.13
C ASP A 60 7.62 21.46 12.58
N LEU A 61 7.73 20.34 11.87
CA LEU A 61 7.76 20.33 10.41
C LEU A 61 6.41 20.70 9.80
N LEU A 62 5.30 20.18 10.31
CA LEU A 62 3.96 20.48 9.79
C LEU A 62 3.59 21.95 9.98
N GLU A 63 3.97 22.54 11.12
CA GLU A 63 3.85 23.98 11.34
C GLU A 63 4.71 24.77 10.33
N TYR A 64 5.98 24.38 10.15
CA TYR A 64 6.89 25.05 9.23
C TYR A 64 6.49 24.92 7.76
N TYR A 65 5.85 23.81 7.38
CA TYR A 65 5.29 23.62 6.05
C TYR A 65 3.93 24.33 5.87
N GLY A 66 3.42 24.99 6.91
CA GLY A 66 2.21 25.80 6.86
C GLY A 66 0.92 24.97 6.78
N VAL A 67 0.86 23.83 7.45
CA VAL A 67 -0.39 23.06 7.60
C VAL A 67 -1.24 23.73 8.67
N GLU A 68 -2.20 24.56 8.24
CA GLU A 68 -3.07 25.36 9.12
C GLU A 68 -4.26 24.55 9.68
N ASP A 69 -4.74 23.55 8.93
CA ASP A 69 -5.82 22.68 9.38
C ASP A 69 -5.35 21.79 10.54
N ALA A 70 -5.93 22.03 11.72
CA ALA A 70 -5.64 21.28 12.94
C ALA A 70 -6.01 19.80 12.81
N ALA A 71 -7.11 19.47 12.13
CA ALA A 71 -7.55 18.09 11.94
C ALA A 71 -6.57 17.33 11.04
N GLN A 72 -6.11 17.96 9.95
CA GLN A 72 -5.08 17.39 9.08
C GLN A 72 -3.76 17.17 9.82
N ARG A 73 -3.35 18.13 10.66
CA ARG A 73 -2.12 18.03 11.46
C ARG A 73 -2.20 16.87 12.44
N GLU A 74 -3.31 16.76 13.17
CA GLU A 74 -3.54 15.69 14.13
C GLU A 74 -3.54 14.32 13.45
N ALA A 75 -4.22 14.19 12.30
CA ALA A 75 -4.26 12.95 11.53
C ALA A 75 -2.86 12.49 11.08
N LEU A 76 -1.99 13.41 10.64
CA LEU A 76 -0.62 13.08 10.24
C LEU A 76 0.27 12.70 11.43
N VAL A 77 0.11 13.37 12.58
CA VAL A 77 0.82 13.00 13.82
C VAL A 77 0.38 11.62 14.30
N ALA A 78 -0.93 11.34 14.29
CA ALA A 78 -1.48 10.03 14.65
C ALA A 78 -0.94 8.93 13.71
N LEU A 79 -0.94 9.16 12.40
CA LEU A 79 -0.39 8.21 11.43
C LEU A 79 1.12 8.00 11.63
N ALA A 80 1.87 9.05 11.97
CA ALA A 80 3.30 8.96 12.27
C ALA A 80 3.57 8.12 13.53
N ARG A 81 2.73 8.26 14.56
CA ARG A 81 2.77 7.40 15.77
C ARG A 81 2.49 5.95 15.42
N GLU A 82 1.45 5.70 14.61
CA GLU A 82 1.14 4.34 14.14
C GLU A 82 2.29 3.73 13.33
N ALA A 83 2.95 4.52 12.48
CA ALA A 83 4.10 4.12 11.67
C ALA A 83 5.35 3.78 12.49
N ASN A 84 5.44 4.26 13.73
CA ASN A 84 6.53 3.95 14.64
C ASN A 84 6.33 2.64 15.39
N HIS A 85 5.12 2.08 15.42
CA HIS A 85 4.92 0.80 16.08
C HIS A 85 5.78 -0.28 15.40
N PRO A 86 6.61 -0.99 16.16
CA PRO A 86 7.43 -2.05 15.60
C PRO A 86 6.53 -3.16 15.06
N GLY A 87 6.76 -3.57 13.81
CA GLY A 87 6.23 -4.83 13.30
C GLY A 87 6.72 -6.04 14.11
N TRP A 88 6.01 -7.16 14.01
CA TRP A 88 6.32 -8.37 14.77
C TRP A 88 7.71 -8.96 14.46
N TRP A 89 8.32 -8.58 13.34
CA TRP A 89 9.65 -9.03 12.92
C TRP A 89 10.78 -8.36 13.69
N HIS A 90 10.54 -7.25 14.40
CA HIS A 90 11.58 -6.58 15.21
C HIS A 90 12.16 -7.48 16.30
N SER A 91 11.42 -8.51 16.74
CA SER A 91 11.97 -9.51 17.65
C SER A 91 13.08 -10.37 17.01
N TYR A 92 13.34 -10.23 15.70
CA TYR A 92 14.33 -11.01 14.95
C TYR A 92 15.46 -10.16 14.36
N ASP A 93 15.59 -8.89 14.77
CA ASP A 93 16.63 -7.96 14.26
C ASP A 93 18.06 -8.46 14.51
N ASP A 94 18.25 -9.41 15.44
CA ASP A 94 19.52 -10.07 15.73
C ASP A 94 19.95 -11.09 14.66
N VAL A 95 19.01 -11.62 13.89
CA VAL A 95 19.27 -12.68 12.88
C VAL A 95 18.84 -12.31 11.46
N LEU A 96 18.27 -11.12 11.29
CA LEU A 96 17.84 -10.62 9.99
C LEU A 96 18.74 -9.49 9.52
N PRO A 97 19.12 -9.47 8.23
CA PRO A 97 19.73 -8.29 7.65
C PRO A 97 18.77 -7.10 7.69
N ASN A 98 19.27 -5.90 7.99
CA ASN A 98 18.46 -4.67 8.11
C ASN A 98 17.58 -4.38 6.87
N TRP A 99 18.02 -4.76 5.67
CA TRP A 99 17.24 -4.56 4.44
C TRP A 99 15.96 -5.41 4.41
N PHE A 100 15.96 -6.52 5.13
CA PHE A 100 14.88 -7.51 5.09
C PHE A 100 13.66 -7.09 5.91
N GLU A 101 13.84 -6.30 6.98
CA GLU A 101 12.73 -5.73 7.75
C GLU A 101 11.79 -4.91 6.86
N THR A 102 12.36 -4.07 5.99
CA THR A 102 11.58 -3.27 5.05
C THR A 102 10.84 -4.17 4.06
N PHE A 103 11.51 -5.21 3.55
CA PHE A 103 10.89 -6.19 2.66
C PHE A 103 9.69 -6.87 3.31
N VAL A 104 9.82 -7.33 4.56
CA VAL A 104 8.75 -8.04 5.29
C VAL A 104 7.55 -7.13 5.54
N GLY A 105 7.78 -5.88 5.93
CA GLY A 105 6.69 -4.93 6.13
C GLY A 105 5.95 -4.56 4.84
N LEU A 106 6.63 -4.60 3.69
CA LEU A 106 6.00 -4.46 2.37
C LEU A 106 5.28 -5.75 1.95
N GLU A 107 5.86 -6.91 2.23
CA GLU A 107 5.26 -8.24 2.00
C GLU A 107 3.93 -8.36 2.76
N GLU A 108 3.88 -7.91 4.03
CA GLU A 108 2.63 -7.86 4.81
C GLU A 108 1.60 -6.91 4.22
N ALA A 109 2.00 -5.79 3.62
CA ALA A 109 1.05 -4.84 3.06
C ALA A 109 0.57 -5.21 1.65
N ALA A 110 1.22 -6.19 1.00
CA ALA A 110 0.96 -6.53 -0.38
C ALA A 110 -0.43 -7.16 -0.58
N SER A 111 -1.08 -6.80 -1.68
CA SER A 111 -2.26 -7.50 -2.21
C SER A 111 -1.89 -8.56 -3.27
N LEU A 112 -0.70 -8.42 -3.87
CA LEU A 112 -0.16 -9.32 -4.89
C LEU A 112 1.33 -9.50 -4.66
N ILE A 113 1.78 -10.75 -4.63
CA ILE A 113 3.19 -11.12 -4.54
C ILE A 113 3.54 -11.96 -5.75
N ARG A 114 4.51 -11.47 -6.53
CA ARG A 114 5.10 -12.19 -7.67
C ARG A 114 6.52 -12.54 -7.30
N SER A 115 6.79 -13.84 -7.21
CA SER A 115 8.12 -14.37 -6.88
C SER A 115 8.64 -15.21 -8.04
N TYR A 116 9.90 -15.00 -8.39
CA TYR A 116 10.63 -15.84 -9.34
C TYR A 116 11.90 -16.34 -8.67
N GLU A 117 11.94 -17.65 -8.44
CA GLU A 117 13.06 -18.34 -7.79
C GLU A 117 13.51 -19.47 -8.71
N ILE A 118 14.80 -19.50 -9.06
CA ILE A 118 15.34 -20.50 -10.00
C ILE A 118 15.69 -21.80 -9.28
N GLN A 119 16.35 -21.69 -8.13
CA GLN A 119 16.97 -22.83 -7.44
C GLN A 119 16.24 -23.24 -6.15
N LEU A 120 15.38 -22.37 -5.61
CA LEU A 120 14.75 -22.56 -4.31
C LEU A 120 13.23 -22.43 -4.43
N LEU A 121 12.52 -23.12 -3.53
CA LEU A 121 11.09 -22.85 -3.36
C LEU A 121 10.89 -21.46 -2.75
N PRO A 122 9.89 -20.67 -3.21
CA PRO A 122 9.57 -19.37 -2.62
C PRO A 122 9.42 -19.45 -1.11
N GLY A 123 10.02 -18.50 -0.39
CA GLY A 123 10.11 -18.54 1.08
C GLY A 123 8.77 -18.73 1.81
N LEU A 124 7.70 -18.16 1.25
CA LEU A 124 6.34 -18.27 1.79
C LEU A 124 5.71 -19.67 1.62
N LEU A 125 6.32 -20.53 0.80
CA LEU A 125 5.85 -21.88 0.49
C LEU A 125 6.78 -22.98 1.05
N GLN A 126 7.83 -22.61 1.77
CA GLN A 126 8.78 -23.58 2.33
C GLN A 126 8.17 -24.31 3.54
N THR A 127 8.39 -25.61 3.67
CA THR A 127 8.11 -26.30 4.94
C THR A 127 9.21 -25.98 5.96
N GLU A 128 8.96 -26.27 7.24
CA GLU A 128 9.97 -26.08 8.28
C GLU A 128 11.27 -26.85 7.97
N ALA A 129 11.15 -28.13 7.57
CA ALA A 129 12.29 -28.95 7.20
C ALA A 129 13.07 -28.37 6.01
N TYR A 130 12.38 -27.85 5.00
CA TYR A 130 13.02 -27.22 3.84
C TYR A 130 13.72 -25.90 4.23
N ALA A 131 13.03 -25.04 4.99
CA ALA A 131 13.59 -23.79 5.49
C ALA A 131 14.85 -24.04 6.31
N ARG A 132 14.84 -25.06 7.17
CA ARG A 132 16.00 -25.51 7.95
C ARG A 132 17.17 -25.92 7.06
N ALA A 133 16.93 -26.78 6.07
CA ALA A 133 17.97 -27.19 5.13
C ALA A 133 18.59 -25.99 4.39
N VAL A 134 17.76 -25.06 3.91
CA VAL A 134 18.24 -23.84 3.21
C VAL A 134 19.02 -22.92 4.14
N VAL A 135 18.54 -22.68 5.36
CA VAL A 135 19.23 -21.80 6.33
C VAL A 135 20.57 -22.40 6.74
N SER A 136 20.62 -23.70 7.07
CA SER A 136 21.86 -24.38 7.43
C SER A 136 22.87 -24.41 6.29
N ALA A 137 22.42 -24.61 5.04
CA ALA A 137 23.30 -24.57 3.87
C ALA A 137 23.85 -23.16 3.61
N GLY A 138 23.05 -22.11 3.83
CA GLY A 138 23.46 -20.72 3.62
C GLY A 138 24.31 -20.12 4.75
N ALA A 139 24.32 -20.74 5.93
CA ALA A 139 25.06 -20.29 7.09
C ALA A 139 25.67 -21.48 7.85
N PRO A 140 26.68 -22.18 7.28
CA PRO A 140 27.20 -23.44 7.82
C PRO A 140 27.86 -23.28 9.21
N ASN A 141 28.30 -22.07 9.55
CA ASN A 141 28.96 -21.77 10.82
C ASN A 141 28.03 -21.11 11.85
N ALA A 142 26.74 -20.93 11.53
CA ALA A 142 25.79 -20.33 12.47
C ALA A 142 25.50 -21.27 13.64
N ALA A 143 25.30 -20.71 14.83
CA ALA A 143 24.89 -21.50 15.99
C ALA A 143 23.50 -22.12 15.74
N VAL A 144 23.25 -23.31 16.29
CA VAL A 144 21.95 -24.01 16.14
C VAL A 144 20.78 -23.12 16.54
N ALA A 145 20.90 -22.39 17.65
CA ALA A 145 19.87 -21.45 18.10
C ALA A 145 19.58 -20.32 17.09
N GLU A 146 20.59 -19.87 16.36
CA GLU A 146 20.42 -18.86 15.30
C GLU A 146 19.67 -19.45 14.10
N VAL A 147 20.00 -20.68 13.71
CA VAL A 147 19.30 -21.43 12.66
C VAL A 147 17.83 -21.58 13.02
N GLU A 148 17.51 -22.05 14.24
CA GLU A 148 16.12 -22.16 14.71
C GLU A 148 15.38 -20.83 14.64
N ARG A 149 16.03 -19.74 15.07
CA ARG A 149 15.41 -18.42 15.08
C ARG A 149 15.06 -17.95 13.66
N ARG A 150 15.95 -18.18 12.69
CA ARG A 150 15.70 -17.90 11.26
C ARG A 150 14.62 -18.79 10.66
N VAL A 151 14.56 -20.07 11.04
CA VAL A 151 13.49 -21.00 10.60
C VAL A 151 12.14 -20.55 11.15
N ASN A 152 12.06 -20.28 12.45
CA ASN A 152 10.86 -19.77 13.11
C ASN A 152 10.35 -18.48 12.48
N PHE A 153 11.28 -17.57 12.14
CA PHE A 153 10.94 -16.36 11.40
C PHE A 153 10.24 -16.67 10.07
N ARG A 154 10.83 -17.57 9.24
CA ARG A 154 10.27 -17.96 7.93
C ARG A 154 8.89 -18.58 8.07
N ILE A 155 8.68 -19.45 9.05
CA ILE A 155 7.37 -20.08 9.30
C ILE A 155 6.35 -19.07 9.77
N LYS A 156 6.71 -18.17 10.71
CA LYS A 156 5.83 -17.10 11.17
C LYS A 156 5.41 -16.17 10.03
N ARG A 157 6.31 -15.90 9.08
CA ARG A 157 6.03 -15.08 7.89
C ARG A 157 4.91 -15.62 7.00
N GLN A 158 4.68 -16.93 7.00
CA GLN A 158 3.60 -17.55 6.22
C GLN A 158 2.20 -17.23 6.72
N SER A 159 2.07 -16.68 7.93
CA SER A 159 0.78 -16.25 8.49
C SER A 159 0.03 -15.26 7.58
N ILE A 160 0.74 -14.48 6.76
CA ILE A 160 0.12 -13.56 5.78
C ILE A 160 -0.77 -14.28 4.76
N LEU A 161 -0.54 -15.57 4.51
CA LEU A 161 -1.34 -16.39 3.60
C LEU A 161 -2.64 -16.90 4.23
N ARG A 162 -2.76 -16.78 5.56
CA ARG A 162 -3.90 -17.29 6.34
C ARG A 162 -4.81 -16.19 6.87
N ARG A 163 -4.51 -14.92 6.58
CA ARG A 163 -5.35 -13.78 6.98
C ARG A 163 -6.63 -13.70 6.13
N GLU A 164 -7.58 -12.86 6.56
CA GLU A 164 -8.88 -12.68 5.90
C GLU A 164 -8.79 -12.27 4.42
N SER A 165 -7.84 -11.40 4.07
CA SER A 165 -7.55 -10.99 2.69
C SER A 165 -6.10 -11.33 2.32
N PRO A 166 -5.79 -12.60 2.00
CA PRO A 166 -4.42 -13.02 1.71
C PRO A 166 -3.94 -12.43 0.38
N PRO A 167 -2.63 -12.17 0.22
CA PRO A 167 -2.09 -11.73 -1.06
C PRO A 167 -2.24 -12.84 -2.11
N ALA A 168 -2.53 -12.46 -3.36
CA ALA A 168 -2.42 -13.40 -4.47
C ALA A 168 -0.95 -13.78 -4.69
N LEU A 169 -0.62 -15.07 -4.61
CA LEU A 169 0.71 -15.59 -4.93
C LEU A 169 0.73 -16.09 -6.37
N LEU A 170 1.53 -15.46 -7.23
CA LEU A 170 1.78 -15.95 -8.58
C LEU A 170 3.20 -16.50 -8.66
N GLY A 171 3.30 -17.83 -8.77
CA GLY A 171 4.55 -18.51 -9.13
C GLY A 171 4.89 -18.25 -10.59
N GLY A 172 6.16 -18.01 -10.89
CA GLY A 172 6.68 -17.76 -12.24
C GLY A 172 6.45 -18.91 -13.22
N GLY A 173 5.23 -19.08 -13.69
CA GLY A 173 4.88 -19.82 -14.90
C GLY A 173 4.05 -18.89 -15.76
N ARG A 174 4.45 -18.68 -17.01
CA ARG A 174 3.64 -17.92 -17.98
C ARG A 174 2.28 -18.60 -18.11
N ARG A 175 1.27 -18.12 -17.40
CA ARG A 175 -0.14 -18.31 -17.76
C ARG A 175 -0.82 -16.97 -17.65
N GLY A 176 -1.53 -16.62 -18.73
CA GLY A 176 -2.12 -15.31 -18.95
C GLY A 176 -2.94 -14.82 -17.78
N CYS A 177 -2.97 -13.50 -17.63
CA CYS A 177 -3.83 -12.79 -16.72
C CYS A 177 -5.28 -13.29 -16.82
N ALA A 178 -5.73 -14.06 -15.84
CA ALA A 178 -7.14 -14.10 -15.48
C ALA A 178 -7.30 -13.11 -14.32
N ALA A 179 -7.89 -11.95 -14.60
CA ALA A 179 -8.31 -11.00 -13.58
C ALA A 179 -9.28 -11.70 -12.61
N PRO A 180 -9.29 -11.35 -11.31
CA PRO A 180 -10.31 -11.87 -10.41
C PRO A 180 -11.68 -11.42 -10.90
N ALA A 181 -12.56 -12.40 -11.13
CA ALA A 181 -13.94 -12.17 -11.53
C ALA A 181 -14.63 -11.27 -10.49
N ASP A 182 -15.09 -10.12 -10.95
CA ASP A 182 -16.04 -9.26 -10.27
C ASP A 182 -17.27 -10.11 -9.90
N ARG A 183 -17.47 -10.39 -8.61
CA ARG A 183 -18.68 -11.08 -8.15
C ARG A 183 -19.82 -10.08 -8.24
N GLY A 184 -20.45 -10.11 -9.41
CA GLY A 184 -21.64 -9.37 -9.75
C GLY A 184 -22.68 -9.41 -8.65
N ARG A 185 -23.04 -8.21 -8.23
CA ARG A 185 -24.30 -7.83 -7.59
C ARG A 185 -25.45 -8.43 -8.39
N GLN A 186 -26.00 -9.55 -7.91
CA GLN A 186 -27.15 -10.20 -8.55
C GLN A 186 -28.42 -9.50 -8.05
N GLY A 187 -29.16 -8.92 -9.01
CA GLY A 187 -30.40 -8.19 -8.75
C GLY A 187 -31.56 -9.14 -8.47
N ASP A 188 -32.33 -8.81 -7.44
CA ASP A 188 -33.69 -9.29 -7.26
C ASP A 188 -34.63 -8.39 -8.05
N ALA A 189 -35.15 -8.91 -9.17
CA ALA A 189 -36.25 -8.34 -9.92
C ALA A 189 -37.35 -9.41 -10.05
N ARG A 190 -38.33 -9.37 -9.15
CA ARG A 190 -39.67 -9.93 -9.36
C ARG A 190 -40.71 -9.09 -8.61
N ALA A 191 -41.51 -8.34 -9.36
CA ALA A 191 -42.98 -8.28 -9.25
C ALA A 191 -43.48 -7.16 -10.18
N GLY A 192 -44.31 -7.56 -11.15
CA GLY A 192 -44.98 -6.65 -12.06
C GLY A 192 -46.20 -5.99 -11.44
N GLY A 193 -46.60 -4.87 -12.05
CA GLY A 193 -47.86 -4.16 -11.79
C GLY A 193 -47.91 -2.92 -12.66
N ALA A 194 -48.63 -3.00 -13.80
CA ALA A 194 -48.88 -1.88 -14.71
C ALA A 194 -49.86 -0.86 -14.09
N PRO A 195 -49.91 0.37 -14.65
CA PRO A 195 -51.21 0.78 -15.18
C PRO A 195 -51.18 1.55 -16.52
N ALA A 196 -52.25 1.29 -17.27
CA ALA A 196 -53.03 2.05 -18.25
C ALA A 196 -52.44 3.23 -19.06
N ARG A 197 -52.74 3.20 -20.36
CA ARG A 197 -52.66 4.29 -21.34
C ARG A 197 -53.85 5.27 -21.20
N PRO A 198 -53.73 6.52 -21.68
CA PRO A 198 -54.88 7.30 -22.12
C PRO A 198 -54.92 7.43 -23.65
N ASP A 199 -56.16 7.41 -24.18
CA ASP A 199 -56.52 7.64 -25.58
C ASP A 199 -56.71 9.13 -25.91
N ASP A 200 -56.46 9.40 -27.19
CA ASP A 200 -56.77 10.52 -28.10
C ASP A 200 -57.70 11.68 -27.71
N ALA A 201 -57.28 12.91 -28.04
CA ALA A 201 -58.13 13.92 -28.66
C ALA A 201 -57.30 14.91 -29.52
N ALA A 202 -57.85 15.25 -30.68
CA ALA A 202 -57.28 16.01 -31.79
C ALA A 202 -57.16 17.53 -31.56
N GLU A 203 -56.23 18.19 -32.29
CA GLU A 203 -56.56 19.32 -33.17
C GLU A 203 -55.37 19.72 -34.08
N ARG A 204 -55.71 20.51 -35.11
CA ARG A 204 -55.07 20.68 -36.43
C ARG A 204 -54.08 21.84 -36.52
N ASP A 205 -53.56 21.99 -37.75
CA ASP A 205 -52.87 23.13 -38.39
C ASP A 205 -51.37 23.30 -38.12
N ALA A 206 -50.53 23.77 -39.04
CA ALA A 206 -50.45 23.85 -40.51
C ALA A 206 -49.06 24.46 -40.82
N ALA A 207 -48.59 24.31 -42.07
CA ALA A 207 -47.40 24.95 -42.69
C ALA A 207 -46.02 24.42 -42.22
N GLY A 208 -45.18 23.82 -43.09
CA GLY A 208 -44.40 24.50 -44.16
C GLY A 208 -43.05 24.94 -43.56
N ASP A 209 -41.85 24.68 -44.06
CA ASP A 209 -41.39 24.47 -45.43
C ASP A 209 -39.89 24.03 -45.41
N ALA A 210 -39.44 23.43 -46.51
CA ALA A 210 -38.08 23.36 -47.10
C ALA A 210 -36.74 23.21 -46.30
N VAL A 211 -36.07 22.10 -46.62
CA VAL A 211 -34.61 21.75 -46.83
C VAL A 211 -33.82 22.84 -47.65
N PRO A 212 -32.45 22.91 -47.84
CA PRO A 212 -31.32 21.96 -47.58
C PRO A 212 -29.96 22.49 -47.02
N VAL A 213 -29.14 21.53 -46.56
CA VAL A 213 -27.72 21.19 -46.92
C VAL A 213 -26.76 22.30 -47.40
N ARG A 214 -25.58 22.42 -46.77
CA ARG A 214 -24.27 22.50 -47.47
C ARG A 214 -23.03 22.19 -46.60
N ARG A 215 -22.20 21.27 -47.11
CA ARG A 215 -20.79 21.03 -46.75
C ARG A 215 -19.87 22.05 -47.44
N ALA A 216 -18.76 22.45 -46.79
CA ALA A 216 -17.41 22.65 -47.37
C ALA A 216 -16.45 23.07 -46.22
N ARG A 217 -15.47 22.24 -45.83
CA ARG A 217 -14.04 22.31 -46.22
C ARG A 217 -13.37 23.69 -46.05
N ARG A 218 -12.44 23.78 -45.10
CA ARG A 218 -11.07 24.21 -45.32
C ARG A 218 -10.14 23.47 -44.37
#